data_AF-A0A7C5EML5-F1
#
_entry.id   AF-A0A7C5EML5-F1
#
_cell.length_a   1.000
_cell.length_b   1.000
_cell.length_c   1.000
_cell.angle_alpha   90.00
_cell.angle_beta   90.00
_cell.angle_gamma   90.00
#
_symmetry.space_group_name_H-M   'P 1'
#
loop_
_entity.id
_entity.type
_entity.pdbx_description
1 polymer ?
#
loop_
_entity_poly.entity_id
_entity_poly.type
_entity_poly.pdbx_seq_one_letter_code
_entity_poly.pdbx_strand_id
1 'polypeptide(L)'
;MAVTALAGTGDPGEGGGFAVIGKIRHRSALEIEASNWSIGCEALDRDFAVYANYRQYLGPLGAKRARVQAGWAKTEKEKGAYRWDWLDEIVSDMVAQGVRPWLQTSYGNLIYEGGGGIGLGDEIPKSPEALAAWDAWVQALVRRYKDRVTEWEVWNEPDLGGAVPPEDYAGLFIRTAQIIRREQPDAYIDALALAGNTTYAERFLRCLQQQDKLHLVSAITIHGYPQNPDNLGNIDKLRSIVARFSASIDVRQGETGAPSAPATVGALAGPSWTELTQAKWDLRRMLAHLGRDVPFSLFSIVDMHYKGRMNGINSKGLLRTNPDKTVAGPKPAYSVVQNVTAIFDNSVERVPDYPCTASVTNKMAFYAYRKKSSGSQILTMWFNGNVPHDSNATTPVTLTLPAGKFSEPVYADLRTGLVSAIPSANVSNDGGAVVFRDIPVYDSPVLIAEKSAIPIVPIDASE
;
A
#
# COMPACT_ATOMS: atom_id res chain seq x y z
N MET A 1 20.73 22.43 -10.50
CA MET A 1 20.21 22.80 -11.84
C MET A 1 18.71 22.82 -11.76
N ALA A 2 18.09 23.83 -12.35
CA ALA A 2 16.72 24.28 -12.10
C ALA A 2 15.67 23.16 -12.24
N VAL A 3 14.83 23.03 -11.22
CA VAL A 3 13.56 22.30 -11.28
C VAL A 3 12.65 23.12 -12.18
N THR A 4 12.40 22.63 -13.39
CA THR A 4 11.41 23.24 -14.28
C THR A 4 10.03 22.91 -13.70
N ALA A 5 9.43 23.90 -13.05
CA ALA A 5 8.03 23.87 -12.66
C ALA A 5 7.17 23.72 -13.92
N LEU A 6 6.37 22.67 -13.98
CA LEU A 6 5.23 22.59 -14.88
C LEU A 6 4.12 23.42 -14.26
N ALA A 7 4.08 24.70 -14.62
CA ALA A 7 2.98 25.59 -14.28
C ALA A 7 1.68 25.08 -14.93
N GLY A 8 0.64 24.93 -14.12
CA GLY A 8 -0.67 24.47 -14.54
C GLY A 8 -1.41 25.47 -15.45
N THR A 9 -2.28 24.90 -16.28
CA THR A 9 -3.56 25.53 -16.61
C THR A 9 -4.62 24.51 -16.21
N GLY A 10 -5.21 24.69 -15.02
CA GLY A 10 -6.34 23.87 -14.60
C GLY A 10 -7.43 23.97 -15.68
N ASP A 11 -7.82 22.82 -16.23
CA ASP A 11 -8.94 22.72 -17.15
C ASP A 11 -10.20 23.17 -16.38
N PRO A 12 -11.09 24.02 -16.92
CA PRO A 12 -12.27 24.53 -16.21
C PRO A 12 -13.22 23.45 -15.63
N GLY A 13 -12.97 22.17 -15.93
CA GLY A 13 -13.69 21.01 -15.39
C GLY A 13 -13.09 20.33 -14.14
N GLU A 14 -11.89 20.72 -13.66
CA GLU A 14 -11.22 19.96 -12.59
C GLU A 14 -11.81 20.14 -11.18
N GLY A 15 -12.63 21.16 -10.96
CA GLY A 15 -13.39 21.38 -9.71
C GLY A 15 -14.73 20.66 -9.65
N GLY A 16 -15.03 19.76 -10.60
CA GLY A 16 -16.35 19.14 -10.76
C GLY A 16 -17.45 20.15 -11.14
N GLY A 17 -17.07 21.31 -11.68
CA GLY A 17 -17.97 22.43 -11.96
C GLY A 17 -18.34 23.29 -10.74
N PHE A 18 -17.82 22.97 -9.55
CA PHE A 18 -18.00 23.78 -8.33
C PHE A 18 -16.86 24.77 -8.12
N ALA A 19 -17.13 25.84 -7.36
CA ALA A 19 -16.13 26.87 -7.05
C ALA A 19 -15.03 26.30 -6.15
N VAL A 20 -13.80 26.26 -6.67
CA VAL A 20 -12.62 25.78 -5.95
C VAL A 20 -12.26 26.78 -4.84
N ILE A 21 -12.07 26.27 -3.61
CA ILE A 21 -11.76 27.06 -2.41
C ILE A 21 -10.38 26.75 -1.83
N GLY A 22 -9.70 25.73 -2.34
CA GLY A 22 -8.38 25.33 -1.88
C GLY A 22 -7.97 23.96 -2.41
N LYS A 23 -6.90 23.43 -1.84
CA LYS A 23 -6.42 22.07 -2.07
C LYS A 23 -6.11 21.38 -0.74
N ILE A 24 -6.08 20.05 -0.76
CA ILE A 24 -5.68 19.23 0.39
C ILE A 24 -4.23 19.57 0.75
N ARG A 25 -3.99 19.95 2.00
CA ARG A 25 -2.63 20.12 2.52
C ARG A 25 -2.02 18.74 2.75
N HIS A 26 -0.99 18.41 1.98
CA HIS A 26 -0.21 17.20 2.21
C HIS A 26 0.41 17.21 3.63
N ARG A 27 0.59 16.02 4.20
CA ARG A 27 1.21 15.84 5.52
C ARG A 27 2.28 14.75 5.41
N SER A 28 3.48 15.07 5.85
CA SER A 28 4.58 14.10 5.92
C SER A 28 4.36 13.06 7.04
N ALA A 29 5.13 11.98 6.99
CA ALA A 29 5.08 10.92 8.00
C ALA A 29 5.44 11.43 9.42
N LEU A 30 6.22 12.51 9.54
CA LEU A 30 6.55 13.16 10.81
C LEU A 30 5.40 14.02 11.36
N GLU A 31 4.48 14.48 10.50
CA GLU A 31 3.33 15.30 10.90
C GLU A 31 2.12 14.49 11.38
N ILE A 32 2.16 13.15 11.24
CA ILE A 32 1.08 12.27 11.67
C ILE A 32 1.59 11.20 12.64
N GLU A 33 0.75 10.88 13.63
CA GLU A 33 1.10 9.96 14.71
C GLU A 33 1.19 8.51 14.21
N ALA A 34 0.14 8.01 13.56
CA ALA A 34 0.08 6.66 13.02
C ALA A 34 -0.89 6.57 11.83
N SER A 35 -0.77 5.54 11.00
CA SER A 35 -1.72 5.24 9.92
C SER A 35 -1.65 3.77 9.51
N ASN A 36 -2.66 3.32 8.76
CA ASN A 36 -2.68 1.97 8.18
C ASN A 36 -1.86 1.87 6.88
N TRP A 37 -1.23 2.95 6.46
CA TRP A 37 -0.57 3.06 5.15
C TRP A 37 0.89 2.65 5.22
N SER A 38 1.24 1.75 4.32
CA SER A 38 2.61 1.34 4.03
C SER A 38 2.91 1.59 2.57
N ILE A 39 4.19 1.79 2.25
CA ILE A 39 4.67 1.94 0.88
C ILE A 39 5.73 0.87 0.58
N GLY A 40 5.70 0.34 -0.62
CA GLY A 40 6.71 -0.58 -1.11
C GLY A 40 8.04 0.13 -1.34
N CYS A 41 9.12 -0.47 -0.84
CA CYS A 41 10.53 -0.12 -1.09
C CYS A 41 11.32 -1.41 -1.40
N GLU A 42 10.72 -2.29 -2.21
CA GLU A 42 11.20 -3.63 -2.50
C GLU A 42 12.30 -3.67 -3.57
N ALA A 43 12.87 -4.87 -3.76
CA ALA A 43 13.85 -5.20 -4.81
C ALA A 43 15.19 -4.44 -4.75
N LEU A 44 15.43 -3.69 -3.67
CA LEU A 44 16.72 -3.07 -3.38
C LEU A 44 17.82 -4.11 -3.13
N ASP A 45 17.46 -5.32 -2.68
CA ASP A 45 18.37 -6.45 -2.50
C ASP A 45 18.96 -7.01 -3.80
N ARG A 46 18.34 -6.68 -4.94
CA ARG A 46 18.74 -7.11 -6.29
C ARG A 46 19.13 -5.94 -7.18
N ASP A 47 19.29 -4.76 -6.58
CA ASP A 47 19.66 -3.52 -7.24
C ASP A 47 18.70 -3.11 -8.37
N PHE A 48 17.41 -3.45 -8.30
CA PHE A 48 16.43 -3.01 -9.32
C PHE A 48 16.03 -1.53 -9.14
N ALA A 49 16.30 -0.97 -7.97
CA ALA A 49 16.27 0.46 -7.67
C ALA A 49 17.41 0.81 -6.71
N VAL A 50 17.67 2.11 -6.52
CA VAL A 50 18.71 2.63 -5.61
C VAL A 50 18.05 3.58 -4.61
N TYR A 51 18.08 3.23 -3.33
CA TYR A 51 17.39 3.97 -2.27
C TYR A 51 17.78 5.46 -2.23
N ALA A 52 19.08 5.75 -2.27
CA ALA A 52 19.61 7.11 -2.23
C ALA A 52 19.01 8.03 -3.31
N ASN A 53 18.60 7.48 -4.46
CA ASN A 53 18.05 8.27 -5.56
C ASN A 53 16.62 8.75 -5.30
N TYR A 54 15.86 8.11 -4.40
CA TYR A 54 14.47 8.47 -4.13
C TYR A 54 14.16 8.78 -2.66
N ARG A 55 15.09 8.55 -1.72
CA ARG A 55 14.82 8.64 -0.28
C ARG A 55 14.11 9.91 0.17
N GLN A 56 14.42 11.06 -0.45
CA GLN A 56 13.80 12.35 -0.13
C GLN A 56 12.28 12.41 -0.38
N TYR A 57 11.74 11.48 -1.17
CA TYR A 57 10.30 11.39 -1.48
C TYR A 57 9.54 10.48 -0.51
N LEU A 58 10.22 9.77 0.40
CA LEU A 58 9.57 8.78 1.24
C LEU A 58 8.76 9.41 2.38
N GLY A 59 9.40 10.22 3.23
CA GLY A 59 8.74 10.92 4.34
C GLY A 59 7.57 11.82 3.89
N PRO A 60 7.71 12.59 2.80
CA PRO A 60 6.61 13.43 2.28
C PRO A 60 5.36 12.68 1.82
N LEU A 61 5.39 11.34 1.63
CA LEU A 61 4.20 10.56 1.29
C LEU A 61 3.19 10.44 2.43
N GLY A 62 3.60 10.64 3.69
CA GLY A 62 2.70 10.45 4.84
C GLY A 62 2.38 8.99 5.16
N ALA A 63 2.97 8.01 4.48
CA ALA A 63 2.89 6.60 4.88
C ALA A 63 3.74 6.36 6.15
N LYS A 64 3.27 5.50 7.07
CA LYS A 64 3.97 5.27 8.35
C LYS A 64 4.86 4.04 8.37
N ARG A 65 4.78 3.21 7.33
CA ARG A 65 5.59 2.01 7.17
C ARG A 65 6.17 1.93 5.76
N ALA A 66 7.33 1.31 5.62
CA ALA A 66 7.88 0.98 4.31
C ALA A 66 8.40 -0.47 4.29
N ARG A 67 7.96 -1.23 3.29
CA ARG A 67 8.30 -2.65 3.13
C ARG A 67 9.60 -2.81 2.34
N VAL A 68 10.59 -3.49 2.93
CA VAL A 68 11.95 -3.65 2.36
C VAL A 68 12.41 -5.09 2.46
N GLN A 69 13.04 -5.59 1.41
CA GLN A 69 13.65 -6.93 1.39
C GLN A 69 15.08 -6.84 1.93
N ALA A 70 15.39 -7.61 2.98
CA ALA A 70 16.66 -7.55 3.69
C ALA A 70 17.83 -8.23 2.97
N GLY A 71 17.56 -9.02 1.92
CA GLY A 71 18.55 -9.50 0.96
C GLY A 71 19.70 -10.33 1.54
N TRP A 72 19.51 -11.63 1.79
CA TRP A 72 20.56 -12.51 2.31
C TRP A 72 21.82 -12.49 1.44
N ALA A 73 21.70 -12.79 0.15
CA ALA A 73 22.84 -12.78 -0.79
C ALA A 73 23.50 -11.41 -0.98
N LYS A 74 22.76 -10.31 -0.86
CA LYS A 74 23.34 -8.96 -0.94
C LYS A 74 24.14 -8.63 0.31
N THR A 75 23.65 -9.07 1.46
CA THR A 75 24.27 -8.87 2.77
C THR A 75 25.47 -9.77 2.98
N GLU A 76 25.41 -11.04 2.59
CA GLU A 76 26.46 -12.03 2.84
C GLU A 76 27.07 -12.51 1.52
N LYS A 77 28.15 -11.86 1.09
CA LYS A 77 28.88 -12.22 -0.15
C LYS A 77 29.99 -13.24 0.09
N GLU A 78 30.43 -13.37 1.33
CA GLU A 78 31.46 -14.28 1.81
C GLU A 78 30.92 -14.96 3.06
N LYS A 79 31.11 -16.28 3.21
CA LYS A 79 30.49 -17.07 4.29
C LYS A 79 30.85 -16.48 5.67
N GLY A 80 29.83 -16.13 6.45
CA GLY A 80 29.94 -15.54 7.78
C GLY A 80 30.30 -14.04 7.82
N ALA A 81 30.51 -13.39 6.67
CA ALA A 81 30.88 -11.99 6.58
C ALA A 81 29.73 -11.13 6.02
N TYR A 82 29.10 -10.36 6.91
CA TYR A 82 27.94 -9.53 6.59
C TYR A 82 28.33 -8.09 6.25
N ARG A 83 27.81 -7.58 5.13
CA ARG A 83 27.96 -6.21 4.63
C ARG A 83 26.64 -5.47 4.79
N TRP A 84 26.53 -4.68 5.86
CA TRP A 84 25.27 -4.06 6.27
C TRP A 84 25.04 -2.65 5.75
N ASP A 85 26.09 -1.95 5.29
CA ASP A 85 26.07 -0.51 4.99
C ASP A 85 24.86 -0.06 4.15
N TRP A 86 24.48 -0.86 3.14
CA TRP A 86 23.35 -0.56 2.26
C TRP A 86 21.99 -0.60 3.00
N LEU A 87 21.81 -1.55 3.92
CA LEU A 87 20.58 -1.68 4.70
C LEU A 87 20.59 -0.75 5.91
N ASP A 88 21.77 -0.43 6.45
CA ASP A 88 21.93 0.60 7.49
C ASP A 88 21.50 1.98 7.01
N GLU A 89 21.90 2.36 5.78
CA GLU A 89 21.48 3.60 5.14
C GLU A 89 19.95 3.67 5.07
N ILE A 90 19.32 2.60 4.56
CA ILE A 90 17.87 2.52 4.39
C ILE A 90 17.14 2.62 5.73
N VAL A 91 17.47 1.74 6.68
CA VAL A 91 16.78 1.67 7.98
C VAL A 91 16.93 2.98 8.75
N SER A 92 18.12 3.56 8.78
CA SER A 92 18.37 4.79 9.55
C SER A 92 17.64 5.99 8.95
N ASP A 93 17.66 6.13 7.62
CA ASP A 93 16.99 7.22 6.92
C ASP A 93 15.46 7.10 6.98
N MET A 94 14.90 5.89 6.82
CA MET A 94 13.46 5.65 7.01
C MET A 94 12.98 6.12 8.38
N VAL A 95 13.68 5.72 9.45
CA VAL A 95 13.34 6.11 10.82
C VAL A 95 13.46 7.63 10.99
N ALA A 96 14.51 8.25 10.46
CA ALA A 96 14.70 9.71 10.52
C ALA A 96 13.57 10.48 9.81
N GLN A 97 12.97 9.89 8.77
CA GLN A 97 11.83 10.44 8.05
C GLN A 97 10.47 10.12 8.71
N GLY A 98 10.46 9.47 9.88
CA GLY A 98 9.22 9.10 10.58
C GLY A 98 8.50 7.88 10.02
N VAL A 99 9.21 7.06 9.22
CA VAL A 99 8.69 5.88 8.53
C VAL A 99 9.30 4.63 9.15
N ARG A 100 8.46 3.71 9.63
CA ARG A 100 8.93 2.49 10.29
C ARG A 100 9.31 1.44 9.23
N PRO A 101 10.53 0.88 9.24
CA PRO A 101 10.88 -0.20 8.33
C PRO A 101 10.12 -1.47 8.69
N TRP A 102 9.57 -2.10 7.68
CA TRP A 102 9.04 -3.46 7.70
C TRP A 102 10.00 -4.33 6.88
N LEU A 103 10.81 -5.16 7.56
CA LEU A 103 11.89 -5.91 6.92
C LEU A 103 11.50 -7.36 6.62
N GLN A 104 11.65 -7.75 5.36
CA GLN A 104 11.40 -9.12 4.91
C GLN A 104 12.70 -9.93 4.81
N THR A 105 12.76 -11.11 5.44
CA THR A 105 13.87 -12.05 5.31
C THR A 105 13.76 -12.82 3.99
N SER A 106 14.54 -12.40 2.99
CA SER A 106 14.64 -13.03 1.66
C SER A 106 15.95 -12.64 0.99
N TYR A 107 16.32 -13.18 -0.17
CA TYR A 107 15.95 -14.51 -0.66
C TYR A 107 17.05 -15.50 -0.23
N GLY A 108 17.34 -16.53 -1.02
CA GLY A 108 18.44 -17.45 -0.79
C GLY A 108 19.82 -16.83 -0.98
N ASN A 109 20.86 -17.67 -0.91
CA ASN A 109 22.24 -17.26 -1.10
C ASN A 109 23.07 -18.35 -1.81
N LEU A 110 23.54 -18.03 -3.01
CA LEU A 110 24.21 -18.97 -3.91
C LEU A 110 25.61 -19.40 -3.44
N ILE A 111 26.18 -18.75 -2.42
CA ILE A 111 27.48 -19.17 -1.85
C ILE A 111 27.37 -20.45 -0.99
N TYR A 112 26.13 -20.86 -0.66
CA TYR A 112 25.84 -22.08 0.09
C TYR A 112 25.19 -23.10 -0.82
N GLU A 113 25.70 -24.34 -0.82
CA GLU A 113 25.05 -25.44 -1.51
C GLU A 113 23.65 -25.65 -0.92
N GLY A 114 22.62 -25.70 -1.76
CA GLY A 114 21.23 -25.76 -1.30
C GLY A 114 20.76 -24.50 -0.57
N GLY A 115 21.40 -23.34 -0.81
CA GLY A 115 21.08 -22.03 -0.25
C GLY A 115 19.84 -21.35 -0.81
N GLY A 116 19.08 -22.01 -1.69
CA GLY A 116 17.97 -21.40 -2.43
C GLY A 116 18.43 -20.44 -3.51
N GLY A 117 17.48 -19.81 -4.21
CA GLY A 117 17.77 -18.81 -5.24
C GLY A 117 17.56 -17.38 -4.75
N ILE A 118 18.06 -16.41 -5.52
CA ILE A 118 18.03 -14.98 -5.16
C ILE A 118 16.84 -14.24 -5.80
N GLY A 119 16.06 -14.92 -6.62
CA GLY A 119 15.01 -14.36 -7.47
C GLY A 119 13.59 -14.68 -7.00
N LEU A 120 12.63 -14.04 -7.69
CA LEU A 120 11.21 -14.24 -7.42
C LEU A 120 10.75 -15.64 -7.85
N GLY A 121 10.13 -16.36 -6.92
CA GLY A 121 9.65 -17.73 -7.11
C GLY A 121 10.76 -18.78 -7.20
N ASP A 122 11.96 -18.45 -6.70
CA ASP A 122 13.04 -19.42 -6.54
C ASP A 122 12.85 -20.29 -5.29
N GLU A 123 13.61 -21.39 -5.20
CA GLU A 123 13.62 -22.29 -4.04
C GLU A 123 14.11 -21.59 -2.76
N ILE A 124 13.63 -22.08 -1.62
CA ILE A 124 14.11 -21.73 -0.28
C ILE A 124 15.40 -22.50 0.10
N PRO A 125 16.16 -22.05 1.11
CA PRO A 125 17.28 -22.81 1.66
C PRO A 125 16.83 -24.17 2.20
N LYS A 126 17.57 -25.25 1.89
CA LYS A 126 17.19 -26.63 2.23
C LYS A 126 18.31 -27.53 2.77
N SER A 127 19.58 -27.24 2.46
CA SER A 127 20.68 -28.03 3.00
C SER A 127 20.92 -27.72 4.48
N PRO A 128 21.47 -28.66 5.27
CA PRO A 128 21.83 -28.38 6.67
C PRO A 128 22.80 -27.19 6.82
N GLU A 129 23.78 -27.06 5.92
CA GLU A 129 24.73 -25.92 5.93
C GLU A 129 24.00 -24.61 5.65
N ALA A 130 23.19 -24.57 4.59
CA ALA A 130 22.44 -23.37 4.21
C ALA A 130 21.44 -22.95 5.29
N LEU A 131 20.74 -23.91 5.91
CA LEU A 131 19.80 -23.61 7.00
C LEU A 131 20.53 -23.11 8.25
N ALA A 132 21.72 -23.61 8.56
CA ALA A 132 22.54 -23.09 9.65
C ALA A 132 23.03 -21.66 9.36
N ALA A 133 23.44 -21.38 8.12
CA ALA A 133 23.85 -20.05 7.70
C ALA A 133 22.67 -19.06 7.66
N TRP A 134 21.50 -19.50 7.21
CA TRP A 134 20.24 -18.74 7.28
C TRP A 134 19.94 -18.31 8.72
N ASP A 135 20.04 -19.24 9.68
CA ASP A 135 19.81 -18.93 11.09
C ASP A 135 20.76 -17.87 11.64
N ALA A 136 22.05 -18.02 11.33
CA ALA A 136 23.08 -17.08 11.74
C ALA A 136 22.82 -15.68 11.14
N TRP A 137 22.44 -15.63 9.86
CA TRP A 137 22.10 -14.38 9.19
C TRP A 137 20.85 -13.72 9.78
N VAL A 138 19.76 -14.47 9.97
CA VAL A 138 18.52 -13.97 10.59
C VAL A 138 18.80 -13.47 12.01
N GLN A 139 19.56 -14.22 12.81
CA GLN A 139 19.93 -13.80 14.15
C GLN A 139 20.75 -12.50 14.13
N ALA A 140 21.73 -12.38 13.23
CA ALA A 140 22.54 -11.17 13.07
C ALA A 140 21.69 -9.98 12.61
N LEU A 141 20.77 -10.19 11.66
CA LEU A 141 19.82 -9.20 11.15
C LEU A 141 18.96 -8.64 12.27
N VAL A 142 18.30 -9.51 13.05
CA VAL A 142 17.42 -9.08 14.15
C VAL A 142 18.22 -8.37 15.23
N ARG A 143 19.37 -8.91 15.66
CA ARG A 143 20.22 -8.25 16.66
C ARG A 143 20.65 -6.85 16.24
N ARG A 144 20.93 -6.64 14.96
CA ARG A 144 21.39 -5.35 14.42
C ARG A 144 20.30 -4.28 14.40
N TYR A 145 19.05 -4.67 14.12
CA TYR A 145 17.97 -3.71 13.86
C TYR A 145 16.82 -3.74 14.86
N LYS A 146 16.82 -4.62 15.87
CA LYS A 146 15.72 -4.78 16.84
C LYS A 146 15.36 -3.52 17.65
N ASP A 147 16.22 -2.52 17.68
CA ASP A 147 16.00 -1.22 18.32
C ASP A 147 15.15 -0.26 17.44
N ARG A 148 15.11 -0.50 16.13
CA ARG A 148 14.48 0.36 15.12
C ARG A 148 13.42 -0.36 14.28
N VAL A 149 13.49 -1.68 14.20
CA VAL A 149 12.62 -2.56 13.43
C VAL A 149 11.94 -3.54 14.37
N THR A 150 10.61 -3.50 14.38
CA THR A 150 9.77 -4.41 15.17
C THR A 150 8.83 -5.24 14.29
N GLU A 151 8.82 -5.01 12.98
CA GLU A 151 7.94 -5.66 12.01
C GLU A 151 8.78 -6.43 10.99
N TRP A 152 8.59 -7.74 10.95
CA TRP A 152 9.35 -8.68 10.15
C TRP A 152 8.42 -9.49 9.26
N GLU A 153 8.84 -9.82 8.05
CA GLU A 153 8.13 -10.75 7.18
C GLU A 153 9.06 -11.87 6.73
N VAL A 154 8.56 -13.11 6.70
CA VAL A 154 9.39 -14.25 6.30
C VAL A 154 9.09 -14.66 4.87
N TRP A 155 10.11 -14.53 4.01
CA TRP A 155 10.07 -14.85 2.58
C TRP A 155 9.08 -14.00 1.76
N ASN A 156 9.06 -14.20 0.44
CA ASN A 156 8.14 -13.56 -0.49
C ASN A 156 7.51 -14.60 -1.43
N GLU A 157 6.19 -14.63 -1.52
CA GLU A 157 5.44 -15.41 -2.52
C GLU A 157 5.93 -16.87 -2.67
N PRO A 158 6.00 -17.67 -1.59
CA PRO A 158 6.43 -19.06 -1.68
C PRO A 158 5.43 -19.91 -2.49
N ASP A 159 4.22 -19.41 -2.72
CA ASP A 159 3.21 -20.02 -3.59
C ASP A 159 3.43 -19.74 -5.09
N LEU A 160 4.38 -18.87 -5.44
CA LEU A 160 4.72 -18.58 -6.83
C LEU A 160 5.79 -19.54 -7.37
N GLY A 161 5.64 -19.96 -8.63
CA GLY A 161 6.64 -20.78 -9.33
C GLY A 161 6.59 -22.28 -9.02
N GLY A 162 5.87 -22.70 -7.97
CA GLY A 162 5.62 -24.11 -7.65
C GLY A 162 6.82 -24.87 -7.05
N ALA A 163 7.92 -24.18 -6.77
CA ALA A 163 9.16 -24.77 -6.28
C ALA A 163 9.17 -25.03 -4.77
N VAL A 164 8.26 -24.40 -4.00
CA VAL A 164 8.25 -24.46 -2.53
C VAL A 164 6.92 -25.01 -2.03
N PRO A 165 6.85 -26.29 -1.60
CA PRO A 165 5.68 -26.84 -0.93
C PRO A 165 5.29 -26.05 0.33
N PRO A 166 3.98 -25.92 0.65
CA PRO A 166 3.53 -25.24 1.88
C PRO A 166 4.15 -25.77 3.17
N GLU A 167 4.41 -27.08 3.24
CA GLU A 167 5.00 -27.77 4.38
C GLU A 167 6.47 -27.36 4.58
N ASP A 168 7.23 -27.26 3.49
CA ASP A 168 8.64 -26.85 3.53
C ASP A 168 8.75 -25.37 3.93
N TYR A 169 7.90 -24.51 3.37
CA TYR A 169 7.80 -23.12 3.81
C TYR A 169 7.38 -23.01 5.28
N ALA A 170 6.42 -23.82 5.76
CA ALA A 170 6.04 -23.83 7.17
C ALA A 170 7.24 -24.16 8.08
N GLY A 171 8.09 -25.10 7.68
CA GLY A 171 9.34 -25.41 8.37
C GLY A 171 10.30 -24.23 8.45
N LEU A 172 10.57 -23.56 7.32
CA LEU A 172 11.43 -22.37 7.28
C LEU A 172 10.83 -21.21 8.10
N PHE A 173 9.51 -21.01 8.02
CA PHE A 173 8.81 -19.97 8.77
C PHE A 173 8.96 -20.17 10.27
N ILE A 174 8.65 -21.37 10.78
CA ILE A 174 8.75 -21.68 12.21
C ILE A 174 10.19 -21.45 12.70
N ARG A 175 11.18 -21.98 11.96
CA ARG A 175 12.61 -21.80 12.26
C ARG A 175 12.99 -20.31 12.37
N THR A 176 12.61 -19.52 11.38
CA THR A 176 12.91 -18.08 11.30
C THR A 176 12.20 -17.29 12.39
N ALA A 177 10.89 -17.51 12.56
CA ALA A 177 10.07 -16.79 13.54
C ALA A 177 10.49 -17.07 14.99
N GLN A 178 10.94 -18.29 15.30
CA GLN A 178 11.48 -18.63 16.62
C GLN A 178 12.80 -17.90 16.92
N ILE A 179 13.66 -17.70 15.91
CA ILE A 179 14.89 -16.91 16.06
C ILE A 179 14.53 -15.44 16.31
N ILE A 180 13.62 -14.88 15.50
CA ILE A 180 13.14 -13.51 15.67
C ILE A 180 12.57 -13.31 17.09
N ARG A 181 11.65 -14.17 17.55
CA ARG A 181 11.05 -14.07 18.89
C ARG A 181 12.07 -14.22 20.01
N ARG A 182 13.11 -15.05 19.84
CA ARG A 182 14.17 -15.19 20.86
C ARG A 182 14.99 -13.90 21.01
N GLU A 183 15.27 -13.21 19.90
CA GLU A 183 16.07 -11.98 19.90
C GLU A 183 15.23 -10.71 20.18
N GLN A 184 13.93 -10.76 19.85
CA GLN A 184 12.94 -9.70 20.04
C GLN A 184 11.57 -10.32 20.40
N PRO A 185 11.26 -10.53 21.70
CA PRO A 185 10.05 -11.22 22.15
C PRO A 185 8.74 -10.62 21.63
N ASP A 186 8.67 -9.30 21.46
CA ASP A 186 7.47 -8.56 21.05
C ASP A 186 7.40 -8.30 19.53
N ALA A 187 8.26 -8.95 18.73
CA ALA A 187 8.28 -8.79 17.28
C ALA A 187 6.91 -9.06 16.63
N TYR A 188 6.49 -8.20 15.70
CA TYR A 188 5.37 -8.45 14.81
C TYR A 188 5.89 -9.22 13.59
N ILE A 189 5.34 -10.42 13.32
CA ILE A 189 5.85 -11.33 12.29
C ILE A 189 4.75 -11.64 11.27
N ASP A 190 4.89 -11.10 10.07
CA ASP A 190 4.07 -11.40 8.91
C ASP A 190 4.55 -12.68 8.21
N ALA A 191 3.60 -13.46 7.70
CA ALA A 191 3.86 -14.68 6.95
C ALA A 191 3.39 -14.56 5.49
N LEU A 192 4.05 -15.35 4.64
CA LEU A 192 3.69 -15.72 3.27
C LEU A 192 4.02 -14.66 2.22
N ALA A 193 3.54 -13.42 2.35
CA ALA A 193 3.53 -12.48 1.21
C ALA A 193 2.91 -13.18 -0.02
N LEU A 194 1.72 -13.72 0.14
CA LEU A 194 1.12 -14.72 -0.77
C LEU A 194 0.77 -14.13 -2.14
N ALA A 195 1.19 -14.76 -3.25
CA ALA A 195 0.86 -14.37 -4.64
C ALA A 195 -0.61 -14.65 -5.05
N GLY A 196 -1.45 -15.02 -4.09
CA GLY A 196 -2.90 -15.17 -4.27
C GLY A 196 -3.43 -16.59 -4.05
N ASN A 197 -2.57 -17.61 -3.90
CA ASN A 197 -3.03 -18.98 -3.70
C ASN A 197 -3.50 -19.24 -2.26
N THR A 198 -4.73 -18.85 -1.96
CA THR A 198 -5.33 -19.01 -0.61
C THR A 198 -5.33 -20.45 -0.07
N THR A 199 -5.27 -21.47 -0.94
CA THR A 199 -5.17 -22.88 -0.50
C THR A 199 -3.79 -23.21 0.09
N TYR A 200 -2.75 -22.52 -0.38
CA TYR A 200 -1.40 -22.60 0.17
C TYR A 200 -1.38 -22.13 1.62
N ALA A 201 -2.05 -21.00 1.90
CA ALA A 201 -2.16 -20.44 3.26
C ALA A 201 -2.89 -21.40 4.22
N GLU A 202 -3.95 -22.08 3.76
CA GLU A 202 -4.64 -23.09 4.58
C GLU A 202 -3.71 -24.26 4.97
N ARG A 203 -2.93 -24.77 4.02
CA ARG A 203 -1.97 -25.86 4.29
C ARG A 203 -0.86 -25.42 5.23
N PHE A 204 -0.31 -24.22 5.01
CA PHE A 204 0.66 -23.60 5.91
C PHE A 204 0.13 -23.49 7.35
N LEU A 205 -1.07 -22.90 7.53
CA LEU A 205 -1.69 -22.75 8.86
C LEU A 205 -1.96 -24.10 9.54
N ARG A 206 -2.36 -25.11 8.76
CA ARG A 206 -2.55 -26.47 9.29
C ARG A 206 -1.25 -27.08 9.82
N CYS A 207 -0.13 -26.86 9.13
CA CYS A 207 1.18 -27.30 9.60
C CYS A 207 1.57 -26.64 10.93
N LEU A 208 1.34 -25.33 11.04
CA LEU A 208 1.60 -24.59 12.29
C LEU A 208 0.67 -25.05 13.42
N GLN A 209 -0.60 -25.28 13.14
CA GLN A 209 -1.58 -25.77 14.11
C GLN A 209 -1.17 -27.14 14.68
N GLN A 210 -0.77 -28.07 13.81
CA GLN A 210 -0.33 -29.41 14.21
C GLN A 210 0.92 -29.39 15.12
N GLN A 211 1.72 -28.34 15.05
CA GLN A 211 2.94 -28.16 15.85
C GLN A 211 2.77 -27.17 17.01
N ASP A 212 1.56 -26.69 17.27
CA ASP A 212 1.24 -25.67 18.27
C ASP A 212 2.06 -24.36 18.07
N LYS A 213 2.21 -23.93 16.81
CA LYS A 213 3.04 -22.78 16.40
C LYS A 213 2.25 -21.60 15.79
N LEU A 214 0.93 -21.62 15.84
CA LEU A 214 0.11 -20.51 15.33
C LEU A 214 0.44 -19.16 16.00
N HIS A 215 0.85 -19.18 17.28
CA HIS A 215 1.25 -18.00 18.05
C HIS A 215 2.47 -17.26 17.50
N LEU A 216 3.24 -17.86 16.58
CA LEU A 216 4.36 -17.19 15.93
C LEU A 216 3.92 -16.17 14.87
N VAL A 217 2.71 -16.32 14.32
CA VAL A 217 2.19 -15.49 13.23
C VAL A 217 1.41 -14.31 13.81
N SER A 218 1.77 -13.09 13.43
CA SER A 218 1.00 -11.88 13.77
C SER A 218 0.00 -11.54 12.66
N ALA A 219 0.42 -11.64 11.39
CA ALA A 219 -0.49 -11.54 10.25
C ALA A 219 -0.07 -12.44 9.09
N ILE A 220 -1.00 -12.61 8.15
CA ILE A 220 -0.70 -13.10 6.81
C ILE A 220 -0.89 -11.96 5.82
N THR A 221 0.13 -11.76 4.99
CA THR A 221 0.12 -10.80 3.90
C THR A 221 -0.22 -11.50 2.58
N ILE A 222 -0.99 -10.82 1.73
CA ILE A 222 -1.34 -11.29 0.39
C ILE A 222 -1.13 -10.17 -0.63
N HIS A 223 -0.68 -10.55 -1.82
CA HIS A 223 -0.39 -9.66 -2.94
C HIS A 223 -1.51 -9.75 -3.96
N GLY A 224 -2.44 -8.80 -3.90
CA GLY A 224 -3.69 -8.84 -4.66
C GLY A 224 -3.61 -7.93 -5.86
N TYR A 225 -3.44 -8.49 -7.06
CA TYR A 225 -3.36 -7.75 -8.32
C TYR A 225 -4.57 -8.00 -9.24
N PRO A 226 -5.80 -7.61 -8.87
CA PRO A 226 -6.96 -7.75 -9.75
C PRO A 226 -6.98 -6.69 -10.85
N GLN A 227 -7.63 -6.98 -11.97
CA GLN A 227 -7.87 -5.97 -13.01
C GLN A 227 -8.72 -4.80 -12.48
N ASN A 228 -9.86 -5.10 -11.84
CA ASN A 228 -10.66 -4.10 -11.14
C ASN A 228 -10.14 -3.92 -9.70
N PRO A 229 -9.69 -2.72 -9.29
CA PRO A 229 -9.08 -2.47 -7.97
C PRO A 229 -10.04 -2.76 -6.81
N ASP A 230 -11.36 -2.70 -7.04
CA ASP A 230 -12.37 -2.93 -6.00
C ASP A 230 -12.64 -4.42 -5.72
N ASN A 231 -12.01 -5.34 -6.47
CA ASN A 231 -12.16 -6.77 -6.20
C ASN A 231 -11.30 -7.20 -5.01
N LEU A 232 -11.96 -7.44 -3.87
CA LEU A 232 -11.35 -7.89 -2.62
C LEU A 232 -11.63 -9.37 -2.31
N GLY A 233 -12.09 -10.16 -3.28
CA GLY A 233 -12.49 -11.55 -3.07
C GLY A 233 -11.40 -12.43 -2.47
N ASN A 234 -10.13 -12.22 -2.83
CA ASN A 234 -9.02 -12.97 -2.24
C ASN A 234 -8.76 -12.59 -0.77
N ILE A 235 -8.96 -11.32 -0.40
CA ILE A 235 -8.87 -10.88 1.01
C ILE A 235 -9.98 -11.55 1.82
N ASP A 236 -11.21 -11.55 1.31
CA ASP A 236 -12.37 -12.14 1.99
C ASP A 236 -12.21 -13.65 2.17
N LYS A 237 -11.73 -14.33 1.12
CA LYS A 237 -11.45 -15.76 1.15
C LYS A 237 -10.34 -16.09 2.13
N LEU A 238 -9.26 -15.30 2.15
CA LEU A 238 -8.16 -15.49 3.09
C LEU A 238 -8.59 -15.23 4.54
N ARG A 239 -9.32 -14.14 4.83
CA ARG A 239 -9.89 -13.86 6.17
C ARG A 239 -10.76 -15.03 6.65
N SER A 240 -11.61 -15.57 5.77
CA SER A 240 -12.44 -16.74 6.09
C SER A 240 -11.61 -17.98 6.42
N ILE A 241 -10.49 -18.19 5.71
CA ILE A 241 -9.57 -19.29 5.98
C ILE A 241 -8.89 -19.09 7.33
N VAL A 242 -8.27 -17.93 7.56
CA VAL A 242 -7.50 -17.59 8.77
C VAL A 242 -8.37 -17.71 10.01
N ALA A 243 -9.62 -17.22 9.96
CA ALA A 243 -10.55 -17.27 11.08
C ALA A 243 -10.87 -18.70 11.56
N ARG A 244 -10.67 -19.74 10.73
CA ARG A 244 -10.80 -21.15 11.14
C ARG A 244 -9.62 -21.66 11.98
N PHE A 245 -8.48 -20.96 11.94
CA PHE A 245 -7.26 -21.34 12.65
C PHE A 245 -6.99 -20.46 13.86
N SER A 246 -7.12 -19.14 13.72
CA SER A 246 -6.95 -18.20 14.82
C SER A 246 -7.70 -16.89 14.58
N ALA A 247 -8.29 -16.34 15.64
CA ALA A 247 -8.86 -14.99 15.65
C ALA A 247 -7.80 -13.89 15.84
N SER A 248 -6.58 -14.25 16.25
CA SER A 248 -5.49 -13.30 16.54
C SER A 248 -4.58 -13.00 15.34
N ILE A 249 -4.70 -13.77 14.25
CA ILE A 249 -3.88 -13.60 13.06
C ILE A 249 -4.58 -12.62 12.13
N ASP A 250 -3.95 -11.48 11.87
CA ASP A 250 -4.47 -10.47 10.96
C ASP A 250 -4.32 -10.89 9.48
N VAL A 251 -5.10 -10.24 8.61
CA VAL A 251 -4.93 -10.33 7.14
C VAL A 251 -4.67 -8.95 6.58
N ARG A 252 -3.59 -8.82 5.80
CA ARG A 252 -3.08 -7.54 5.29
C ARG A 252 -2.83 -7.61 3.78
N GLN A 253 -3.01 -6.49 3.09
CA GLN A 253 -2.55 -6.33 1.72
C GLN A 253 -1.07 -5.93 1.75
N GLY A 254 -0.18 -6.88 1.44
CA GLY A 254 1.28 -6.70 1.58
C GLY A 254 1.96 -6.03 0.39
N GLU A 255 1.36 -6.16 -0.79
CA GLU A 255 1.90 -5.59 -2.03
C GLU A 255 0.80 -5.50 -3.09
N THR A 256 0.54 -4.32 -3.66
CA THR A 256 -0.32 -4.18 -4.83
C THR A 256 -0.21 -2.79 -5.46
N GLY A 257 -0.42 -2.67 -6.77
CA GLY A 257 -0.40 -1.39 -7.49
C GLY A 257 -0.58 -1.59 -8.99
N ALA A 258 -0.91 -0.50 -9.69
CA ALA A 258 -1.11 -0.52 -11.14
C ALA A 258 0.13 -0.02 -11.90
N PRO A 259 0.45 -0.60 -13.07
CA PRO A 259 1.44 -0.02 -13.96
C PRO A 259 0.99 1.35 -14.48
N SER A 260 1.95 2.19 -14.86
CA SER A 260 1.71 3.54 -15.40
C SER A 260 1.94 3.67 -16.90
N ALA A 261 2.36 2.58 -17.56
CA ALA A 261 2.75 2.59 -18.97
C ALA A 261 2.55 1.22 -19.62
N PRO A 262 2.29 1.16 -20.94
CA PRO A 262 2.10 -0.10 -21.67
C PRO A 262 3.31 -1.01 -21.64
N ALA A 263 4.52 -0.42 -21.76
CA ALA A 263 5.78 -1.13 -21.72
C ALA A 263 6.21 -1.39 -20.26
N THR A 264 5.56 -2.36 -19.63
CA THR A 264 5.81 -2.77 -18.24
C THR A 264 5.94 -4.28 -18.10
N VAL A 265 6.70 -4.71 -17.10
CA VAL A 265 6.75 -6.12 -16.66
C VAL A 265 6.05 -6.34 -15.32
N GLY A 266 5.82 -7.60 -14.96
CA GLY A 266 5.22 -8.01 -13.69
C GLY A 266 3.70 -8.10 -13.71
N ALA A 267 3.10 -8.20 -12.52
CA ALA A 267 1.65 -8.30 -12.36
C ALA A 267 0.90 -7.17 -13.07
N LEU A 268 -0.27 -7.45 -13.62
CA LEU A 268 -1.08 -6.51 -14.41
C LEU A 268 -0.41 -5.98 -15.70
N ALA A 269 0.72 -6.51 -16.17
CA ALA A 269 1.29 -6.06 -17.44
C ALA A 269 0.29 -6.18 -18.61
N GLY A 270 0.23 -5.15 -19.45
CA GLY A 270 -0.74 -5.04 -20.54
C GLY A 270 -0.71 -3.65 -21.20
N PRO A 271 -1.36 -3.48 -22.37
CA PRO A 271 -1.18 -2.29 -23.20
C PRO A 271 -1.98 -1.06 -22.76
N SER A 272 -2.90 -1.19 -21.81
CA SER A 272 -3.93 -0.18 -21.52
C SER A 272 -3.57 0.82 -20.40
N TRP A 273 -2.36 0.77 -19.86
CA TRP A 273 -1.97 1.57 -18.70
C TRP A 273 -1.45 2.95 -19.08
N THR A 274 -1.91 3.94 -18.34
CA THR A 274 -1.51 5.35 -18.39
C THR A 274 -1.26 5.83 -16.95
N GLU A 275 -0.60 6.98 -16.79
CA GLU A 275 -0.45 7.56 -15.45
C GLU A 275 -1.79 7.93 -14.80
N LEU A 276 -2.79 8.29 -15.60
CA LEU A 276 -4.13 8.58 -15.09
C LEU A 276 -4.83 7.31 -14.58
N THR A 277 -4.79 6.22 -15.36
CA THR A 277 -5.39 4.95 -14.94
C THR A 277 -4.64 4.34 -13.75
N GLN A 278 -3.31 4.50 -13.64
CA GLN A 278 -2.54 4.16 -12.44
C GLN A 278 -3.07 4.92 -11.22
N ALA A 279 -3.11 6.26 -11.30
CA ALA A 279 -3.52 7.10 -10.19
C ALA A 279 -4.91 6.74 -9.66
N LYS A 280 -5.88 6.51 -10.56
CA LYS A 280 -7.23 6.08 -10.19
C LYS A 280 -7.26 4.67 -9.60
N TRP A 281 -6.49 3.75 -10.17
CA TRP A 281 -6.45 2.37 -9.73
C TRP A 281 -5.89 2.29 -8.30
N ASP A 282 -4.75 2.93 -8.04
CA ASP A 282 -4.11 2.96 -6.73
C ASP A 282 -5.03 3.60 -5.69
N LEU A 283 -5.66 4.74 -6.02
CA LEU A 283 -6.61 5.44 -5.15
C LEU A 283 -7.81 4.57 -4.77
N ARG A 284 -8.45 3.93 -5.76
CA ARG A 284 -9.58 3.02 -5.53
C ARG A 284 -9.16 1.82 -4.70
N ARG A 285 -7.99 1.24 -5.00
CA ARG A 285 -7.48 0.08 -4.28
C ARG A 285 -7.21 0.42 -2.81
N MET A 286 -6.54 1.54 -2.54
CA MET A 286 -6.28 2.02 -1.18
C MET A 286 -7.57 2.21 -0.38
N LEU A 287 -8.54 2.93 -0.93
CA LEU A 287 -9.80 3.23 -0.22
C LEU A 287 -10.74 2.03 -0.11
N ALA A 288 -10.73 1.10 -1.07
CA ALA A 288 -11.45 -0.16 -0.94
C ALA A 288 -10.93 -1.01 0.23
N HIS A 289 -9.62 -0.99 0.50
CA HIS A 289 -9.03 -1.67 1.66
C HIS A 289 -9.33 -0.96 2.97
N LEU A 290 -9.19 0.37 3.00
CA LEU A 290 -9.55 1.17 4.18
C LEU A 290 -11.02 1.00 4.56
N GLY A 291 -11.91 0.97 3.55
CA GLY A 291 -13.34 0.75 3.72
C GLY A 291 -13.70 -0.61 4.34
N ARG A 292 -12.75 -1.53 4.44
CA ARG A 292 -12.88 -2.87 5.05
C ARG A 292 -11.87 -3.12 6.17
N ASP A 293 -11.28 -2.05 6.70
CA ASP A 293 -10.27 -2.07 7.76
C ASP A 293 -9.13 -3.05 7.46
N VAL A 294 -8.65 -3.06 6.21
CA VAL A 294 -7.49 -3.88 5.80
C VAL A 294 -6.25 -2.98 5.75
N PRO A 295 -5.20 -3.25 6.55
CA PRO A 295 -3.92 -2.56 6.41
C PRO A 295 -3.34 -2.76 5.01
N PHE A 296 -2.75 -1.70 4.45
CA PHE A 296 -2.45 -1.62 3.03
C PHE A 296 -1.01 -1.20 2.77
N SER A 297 -0.35 -1.89 1.86
CA SER A 297 0.96 -1.54 1.31
C SER A 297 0.86 -1.35 -0.19
N LEU A 298 1.10 -0.11 -0.65
CA LEU A 298 1.08 0.22 -2.07
C LEU A 298 2.44 -0.09 -2.70
N PHE A 299 2.43 -0.85 -3.78
CA PHE A 299 3.60 -1.20 -4.58
C PHE A 299 3.66 -0.33 -5.83
N SER A 300 4.67 0.52 -6.01
CA SER A 300 5.82 0.77 -5.12
C SER A 300 6.24 2.23 -5.24
N ILE A 301 7.18 2.71 -4.41
CA ILE A 301 7.56 4.13 -4.43
C ILE A 301 8.22 4.57 -5.76
N VAL A 302 8.93 3.68 -6.45
CA VAL A 302 9.75 4.03 -7.62
C VAL A 302 9.67 2.98 -8.72
N ASP A 303 9.78 3.41 -9.97
CA ASP A 303 9.89 2.49 -11.11
C ASP A 303 11.18 1.68 -11.02
N MET A 304 11.05 0.36 -11.20
CA MET A 304 12.15 -0.58 -11.00
C MET A 304 12.64 -1.17 -12.31
N HIS A 305 13.96 -1.32 -12.42
CA HIS A 305 14.65 -1.85 -13.60
C HIS A 305 14.98 -3.32 -13.37
N TYR A 306 14.02 -4.20 -13.66
CA TYR A 306 14.12 -5.63 -13.40
C TYR A 306 15.09 -6.31 -14.38
N LYS A 307 15.85 -7.27 -13.86
CA LYS A 307 16.73 -8.18 -14.62
C LYS A 307 16.49 -9.62 -14.18
N GLY A 308 16.64 -10.59 -15.08
CA GLY A 308 16.46 -12.01 -14.80
C GLY A 308 15.10 -12.53 -15.27
N ARG A 309 14.38 -13.30 -14.42
CA ARG A 309 13.09 -13.95 -14.75
C ARG A 309 12.08 -12.99 -15.36
N MET A 310 12.02 -11.77 -14.84
CA MET A 310 11.36 -10.64 -15.46
C MET A 310 12.45 -9.65 -15.88
N ASN A 311 12.40 -9.18 -17.12
CA ASN A 311 13.40 -8.27 -17.67
C ASN A 311 12.71 -7.07 -18.33
N GLY A 312 12.97 -5.88 -17.80
CA GLY A 312 12.32 -4.64 -18.25
C GLY A 312 11.95 -3.72 -17.09
N ILE A 313 11.24 -2.64 -17.39
CA ILE A 313 10.79 -1.68 -16.36
C ILE A 313 9.47 -2.18 -15.75
N ASN A 314 9.40 -2.25 -14.43
CA ASN A 314 8.13 -2.37 -13.71
C ASN A 314 7.63 -0.96 -13.40
N SER A 315 6.65 -0.48 -14.16
CA SER A 315 6.21 0.92 -14.15
C SER A 315 5.20 1.28 -13.05
N LYS A 316 5.09 0.45 -12.01
CA LYS A 316 4.18 0.66 -10.86
C LYS A 316 4.66 1.72 -9.88
N GLY A 317 5.86 2.28 -10.10
CA GLY A 317 6.41 3.31 -9.25
C GLY A 317 5.52 4.55 -9.18
N LEU A 318 5.44 5.18 -8.01
CA LEU A 318 4.93 6.55 -7.86
C LEU A 318 5.88 7.57 -8.48
N LEU A 319 7.17 7.23 -8.58
CA LEU A 319 8.22 8.04 -9.17
C LEU A 319 8.73 7.38 -10.46
N ARG A 320 8.86 8.19 -11.51
CA ARG A 320 9.50 7.79 -12.78
C ARG A 320 11.02 7.73 -12.58
N THR A 321 11.66 6.76 -13.24
CA THR A 321 13.13 6.63 -13.25
C THR A 321 13.74 6.72 -14.63
N ASN A 322 14.98 7.20 -14.67
CA ASN A 322 15.85 7.14 -15.83
C ASN A 322 16.49 5.74 -15.95
N PRO A 323 17.09 5.37 -17.10
CA PRO A 323 17.79 4.09 -17.28
C PRO A 323 18.92 3.83 -16.27
N ASP A 324 19.52 4.88 -15.70
CA ASP A 324 20.53 4.80 -14.64
C ASP A 324 19.93 4.70 -13.21
N LYS A 325 18.61 4.54 -13.10
CA LYS A 325 17.80 4.45 -11.87
C LYS A 325 17.74 5.74 -11.06
N THR A 326 18.19 6.88 -11.58
CA THR A 326 17.92 8.19 -10.96
C THR A 326 16.44 8.56 -11.14
N VAL A 327 15.89 9.35 -10.21
CA VAL A 327 14.48 9.79 -10.28
C VAL A 327 14.35 10.91 -11.32
N ALA A 328 13.49 10.70 -12.31
CA ALA A 328 13.15 11.70 -13.32
C ALA A 328 12.08 12.69 -12.82
N GLY A 329 11.17 12.23 -11.95
CA GLY A 329 10.15 13.06 -11.33
C GLY A 329 8.97 12.24 -10.79
N PRO A 330 8.10 12.86 -9.97
CA PRO A 330 6.88 12.23 -9.50
C PRO A 330 5.86 12.03 -10.64
N LYS A 331 5.08 10.95 -10.54
CA LYS A 331 3.89 10.73 -11.37
C LYS A 331 2.65 11.25 -10.65
N PRO A 332 1.50 11.45 -11.34
CA PRO A 332 0.23 11.79 -10.70
C PRO A 332 -0.15 10.88 -9.52
N ALA A 333 0.18 9.59 -9.57
CA ALA A 333 -0.08 8.67 -8.46
C ALA A 333 0.60 9.08 -7.13
N TYR A 334 1.74 9.80 -7.20
CA TYR A 334 2.45 10.27 -6.00
C TYR A 334 1.61 11.27 -5.19
N SER A 335 1.06 12.29 -5.82
CA SER A 335 0.22 13.28 -5.13
C SER A 335 -1.11 12.69 -4.66
N VAL A 336 -1.66 11.73 -5.40
CA VAL A 336 -2.85 10.98 -4.98
C VAL A 336 -2.62 10.23 -3.67
N VAL A 337 -1.47 9.58 -3.50
CA VAL A 337 -1.11 8.95 -2.23
C VAL A 337 -1.00 10.00 -1.12
N GLN A 338 -0.38 11.16 -1.39
CA GLN A 338 -0.29 12.26 -0.42
C GLN A 338 -1.67 12.78 0.01
N ASN A 339 -2.63 12.90 -0.91
CA ASN A 339 -4.00 13.31 -0.62
C ASN A 339 -4.69 12.32 0.33
N VAL A 340 -4.52 11.01 0.09
CA VAL A 340 -5.11 9.96 0.93
C VAL A 340 -4.50 9.96 2.33
N THR A 341 -3.17 9.92 2.43
CA THR A 341 -2.46 9.85 3.72
C THR A 341 -2.64 11.14 4.53
N ALA A 342 -2.80 12.29 3.87
CA ALA A 342 -3.11 13.56 4.51
C ALA A 342 -4.50 13.61 5.14
N ILE A 343 -5.45 12.75 4.77
CA ILE A 343 -6.78 12.73 5.37
C ILE A 343 -6.94 11.54 6.32
N PHE A 344 -6.57 10.35 5.86
CA PHE A 344 -6.89 9.07 6.51
C PHE A 344 -5.74 8.55 7.37
N ASP A 345 -5.38 9.28 8.43
CA ASP A 345 -4.47 8.81 9.48
C ASP A 345 -5.25 8.19 10.67
N ASN A 346 -4.57 7.93 11.78
CA ASN A 346 -5.18 7.39 13.00
C ASN A 346 -6.17 8.34 13.70
N SER A 347 -6.30 9.60 13.26
CA SER A 347 -7.32 10.54 13.76
C SER A 347 -8.69 10.36 13.12
N VAL A 348 -8.77 9.56 12.05
CA VAL A 348 -10.01 9.21 11.35
C VAL A 348 -10.35 7.74 11.59
N GLU A 349 -11.62 7.43 11.80
CA GLU A 349 -12.11 6.06 11.92
C GLU A 349 -13.31 5.81 11.01
N ARG A 350 -13.44 4.57 10.54
CA ARG A 350 -14.56 4.14 9.71
C ARG A 350 -15.85 4.09 10.53
N VAL A 351 -16.95 4.53 9.92
CA VAL A 351 -18.30 4.33 10.45
C VAL A 351 -18.90 3.13 9.73
N PRO A 352 -19.01 1.95 10.38
CA PRO A 352 -19.56 0.77 9.74
C PRO A 352 -21.05 0.94 9.42
N ASP A 353 -21.49 0.25 8.37
CA ASP A 353 -22.90 0.14 7.96
C ASP A 353 -23.63 1.49 7.82
N TYR A 354 -22.88 2.51 7.37
CA TYR A 354 -23.42 3.86 7.25
C TYR A 354 -24.51 3.92 6.16
N PRO A 355 -25.73 4.39 6.48
CA PRO A 355 -26.84 4.39 5.53
C PRO A 355 -26.64 5.47 4.46
N CYS A 356 -26.67 5.06 3.20
CA CYS A 356 -26.68 5.97 2.06
C CYS A 356 -27.41 5.35 0.87
N THR A 357 -28.17 6.17 0.15
CA THR A 357 -28.72 5.82 -1.17
C THR A 357 -28.24 6.80 -2.22
N ALA A 358 -28.11 6.34 -3.46
CA ALA A 358 -27.67 7.14 -4.60
C ALA A 358 -28.70 7.04 -5.75
N SER A 359 -28.90 8.13 -6.49
CA SER A 359 -29.87 8.22 -7.59
C SER A 359 -29.39 7.61 -8.92
N VAL A 360 -28.59 6.54 -8.86
CA VAL A 360 -27.98 5.90 -10.03
C VAL A 360 -28.06 4.38 -9.92
N THR A 361 -28.10 3.70 -11.07
CA THR A 361 -28.09 2.23 -11.14
C THR A 361 -26.68 1.65 -11.29
N ASN A 362 -25.71 2.48 -11.67
CA ASN A 362 -24.30 2.09 -11.75
C ASN A 362 -23.80 1.60 -10.39
N LYS A 363 -22.96 0.55 -10.42
CA LYS A 363 -22.31 0.06 -9.21
C LYS A 363 -21.37 1.13 -8.65
N MET A 364 -21.58 1.47 -7.38
CA MET A 364 -20.78 2.44 -6.63
C MET A 364 -20.15 1.81 -5.40
N ALA A 365 -18.99 2.32 -5.02
CA ALA A 365 -18.42 2.15 -3.69
C ALA A 365 -18.74 3.39 -2.84
N PHE A 366 -18.98 3.16 -1.56
CA PHE A 366 -19.28 4.19 -0.58
C PHE A 366 -18.72 3.76 0.77
N TYR A 367 -17.99 4.66 1.43
CA TYR A 367 -17.50 4.44 2.80
C TYR A 367 -17.55 5.74 3.58
N ALA A 368 -18.06 5.67 4.80
CA ALA A 368 -18.13 6.80 5.71
C ALA A 368 -17.08 6.69 6.82
N TYR A 369 -16.60 7.85 7.23
CA TYR A 369 -15.60 8.00 8.26
C TYR A 369 -15.95 9.20 9.14
N ARG A 370 -15.32 9.28 10.31
CA ARG A 370 -15.40 10.44 11.19
C ARG A 370 -14.06 10.77 11.82
N LYS A 371 -13.82 12.06 12.08
CA LYS A 371 -12.74 12.49 12.98
C LYS A 371 -13.05 12.04 14.40
N LYS A 372 -12.12 11.36 15.06
CA LYS A 372 -12.28 10.88 16.44
C LYS A 372 -12.50 12.01 17.45
N SER A 373 -11.88 13.17 17.22
CA SER A 373 -11.93 14.32 18.14
C SER A 373 -13.24 15.11 18.08
N SER A 374 -13.84 15.25 16.89
CA SER A 374 -15.01 16.13 16.68
C SER A 374 -16.26 15.40 16.22
N GLY A 375 -16.14 14.16 15.74
CA GLY A 375 -17.23 13.45 15.06
C GLY A 375 -17.55 13.97 13.65
N SER A 376 -16.78 14.94 13.14
CA SER A 376 -16.95 15.50 11.78
C SER A 376 -16.86 14.40 10.73
N GLN A 377 -17.84 14.36 9.84
CA GLN A 377 -18.00 13.26 8.88
C GLN A 377 -17.21 13.49 7.59
N ILE A 378 -16.68 12.40 7.05
CA ILE A 378 -16.03 12.32 5.74
C ILE A 378 -16.66 11.15 4.99
N LEU A 379 -16.96 11.36 3.73
CA LEU A 379 -17.57 10.36 2.89
C LEU A 379 -16.82 10.19 1.59
N THR A 380 -16.36 8.96 1.30
CA THR A 380 -15.73 8.60 0.03
C THR A 380 -16.74 7.93 -0.90
N MET A 381 -16.69 8.25 -2.21
CA MET A 381 -17.53 7.61 -3.23
C MET A 381 -16.87 7.56 -4.61
N TRP A 382 -17.19 6.53 -5.39
CA TRP A 382 -16.78 6.39 -6.81
C TRP A 382 -17.60 5.29 -7.51
N PHE A 383 -17.63 5.32 -8.85
CA PHE A 383 -18.09 4.17 -9.63
C PHE A 383 -17.06 3.04 -9.61
N ASN A 384 -17.47 1.86 -9.16
CA ASN A 384 -16.58 0.70 -8.96
C ASN A 384 -16.92 -0.51 -9.85
N GLY A 385 -17.85 -0.35 -10.80
CA GLY A 385 -18.30 -1.43 -11.67
C GLY A 385 -17.21 -2.00 -12.59
N ASN A 386 -16.31 -1.14 -13.08
CA ASN A 386 -15.32 -1.46 -14.11
C ASN A 386 -13.90 -1.07 -13.68
N VAL A 387 -12.90 -1.54 -14.43
CA VAL A 387 -11.52 -1.00 -14.37
C VAL A 387 -11.58 0.52 -14.62
N PRO A 388 -10.77 1.36 -13.93
CA PRO A 388 -10.75 2.79 -14.18
C PRO A 388 -10.44 3.11 -15.64
N HIS A 389 -11.21 4.03 -16.23
CA HIS A 389 -11.04 4.51 -17.60
C HIS A 389 -10.07 5.68 -17.63
N ASP A 390 -9.45 5.86 -18.79
CA ASP A 390 -8.59 7.00 -19.11
C ASP A 390 -9.42 8.25 -19.47
N SER A 391 -10.35 8.63 -18.60
CA SER A 391 -11.26 9.77 -18.79
C SER A 391 -11.75 10.31 -17.45
N ASN A 392 -11.82 11.63 -17.27
CA ASN A 392 -12.32 12.25 -16.03
C ASN A 392 -13.78 12.72 -16.14
N ALA A 393 -14.54 12.17 -17.09
CA ALA A 393 -15.94 12.53 -17.24
C ALA A 393 -16.78 12.14 -16.01
N THR A 394 -17.51 13.11 -15.46
CA THR A 394 -18.34 12.94 -14.27
C THR A 394 -19.81 12.79 -14.61
N THR A 395 -20.54 12.08 -13.76
CA THR A 395 -22.00 11.98 -13.77
C THR A 395 -22.56 12.66 -12.52
N PRO A 396 -23.57 13.53 -12.62
CA PRO A 396 -24.25 14.09 -11.45
C PRO A 396 -25.02 13.01 -10.69
N VAL A 397 -24.80 12.93 -9.39
CA VAL A 397 -25.44 11.95 -8.49
C VAL A 397 -26.13 12.68 -7.35
N THR A 398 -27.37 12.27 -7.05
CA THR A 398 -28.05 12.65 -5.80
C THR A 398 -27.82 11.59 -4.74
N LEU A 399 -27.37 12.00 -3.56
CA LEU A 399 -27.12 11.14 -2.40
C LEU A 399 -28.06 11.53 -1.26
N THR A 400 -28.65 10.54 -0.62
CA THR A 400 -29.44 10.73 0.61
C THR A 400 -28.74 10.04 1.76
N LEU A 401 -28.40 10.83 2.80
CA LEU A 401 -27.66 10.40 3.98
C LEU A 401 -28.55 10.58 5.23
N PRO A 402 -29.28 9.53 5.67
CA PRO A 402 -30.12 9.60 6.87
C PRO A 402 -29.34 9.94 8.14
N ALA A 403 -28.06 9.57 8.21
CA ALA A 403 -27.17 9.84 9.33
C ALA A 403 -26.21 11.02 9.09
N GLY A 404 -26.48 11.85 8.07
CA GLY A 404 -25.63 12.98 7.68
C GLY A 404 -25.59 14.09 8.73
N LYS A 405 -24.39 14.56 9.06
CA LYS A 405 -24.14 15.68 9.98
C LYS A 405 -23.07 16.59 9.37
N PHE A 406 -23.54 17.59 8.62
CA PHE A 406 -22.69 18.56 7.93
C PHE A 406 -23.18 19.98 8.20
N SER A 407 -22.26 20.86 8.58
CA SER A 407 -22.48 22.29 8.77
C SER A 407 -21.91 23.08 7.59
N GLU A 408 -20.68 22.77 7.18
CA GLU A 408 -20.02 23.38 6.02
C GLU A 408 -19.45 22.28 5.10
N PRO A 409 -20.31 21.53 4.38
CA PRO A 409 -19.86 20.45 3.53
C PRO A 409 -19.07 20.96 2.32
N VAL A 410 -17.97 20.29 2.01
CA VAL A 410 -17.12 20.53 0.84
C VAL A 410 -17.02 19.29 -0.02
N TYR A 411 -16.81 19.50 -1.31
CA TYR A 411 -16.47 18.46 -2.27
C TYR A 411 -14.95 18.43 -2.46
N ALA A 412 -14.33 17.26 -2.44
CA ALA A 412 -12.91 17.13 -2.76
C ALA A 412 -12.66 15.99 -3.74
N ASP A 413 -11.88 16.25 -4.79
CA ASP A 413 -11.42 15.21 -5.70
C ASP A 413 -10.04 14.72 -5.26
N LEU A 414 -9.92 13.47 -4.82
CA LEU A 414 -8.65 12.94 -4.32
C LEU A 414 -7.62 12.71 -5.43
N ARG A 415 -8.03 12.66 -6.70
CA ARG A 415 -7.11 12.59 -7.84
C ARG A 415 -6.30 13.89 -7.96
N THR A 416 -6.98 15.04 -7.85
CA THR A 416 -6.36 16.36 -8.04
C THR A 416 -5.91 17.00 -6.73
N GLY A 417 -6.54 16.60 -5.62
CA GLY A 417 -6.40 17.27 -4.33
C GLY A 417 -7.21 18.56 -4.22
N LEU A 418 -7.96 18.95 -5.25
CA LEU A 418 -8.76 20.18 -5.23
C LEU A 418 -9.97 20.02 -4.31
N VAL A 419 -10.28 21.10 -3.58
CA VAL A 419 -11.42 21.20 -2.68
C VAL A 419 -12.31 22.35 -3.14
N SER A 420 -13.59 22.06 -3.34
CA SER A 420 -14.61 22.99 -3.82
C SER A 420 -15.75 23.15 -2.82
N ALA A 421 -16.34 24.35 -2.78
CA ALA A 421 -17.56 24.58 -2.03
C ALA A 421 -18.75 23.90 -2.73
N ILE A 422 -19.55 23.13 -1.98
CA ILE A 422 -20.81 22.60 -2.51
C ILE A 422 -21.83 23.74 -2.48
N PRO A 423 -22.49 24.09 -3.60
CA PRO A 423 -23.47 25.17 -3.61
C PRO A 423 -24.62 24.88 -2.64
N SER A 424 -25.13 25.90 -1.95
CA SER A 424 -26.23 25.72 -1.00
C SER A 424 -27.50 25.14 -1.64
N ALA A 425 -27.73 25.42 -2.92
CA ALA A 425 -28.83 24.85 -3.70
C ALA A 425 -28.71 23.31 -3.88
N ASN A 426 -27.50 22.77 -3.78
CA ASN A 426 -27.20 21.36 -3.91
C ASN A 426 -27.32 20.60 -2.58
N VAL A 427 -27.61 21.28 -1.47
CA VAL A 427 -27.73 20.67 -0.15
C VAL A 427 -29.10 20.99 0.45
N SER A 428 -29.83 19.96 0.90
CA SER A 428 -31.08 20.16 1.64
C SER A 428 -31.20 19.18 2.79
N ASN A 429 -32.00 19.53 3.79
CA ASN A 429 -32.48 18.59 4.79
C ASN A 429 -33.90 18.15 4.43
N ASP A 430 -34.11 16.84 4.29
CA ASP A 430 -35.43 16.26 3.98
C ASP A 430 -35.72 15.15 5.00
N GLY A 431 -36.76 15.34 5.83
CA GLY A 431 -37.16 14.36 6.84
C GLY A 431 -36.06 13.99 7.86
N GLY A 432 -35.10 14.88 8.10
CA GLY A 432 -33.94 14.63 8.98
C GLY A 432 -32.74 13.97 8.28
N ALA A 433 -32.84 13.63 6.99
CA ALA A 433 -31.73 13.20 6.16
C ALA A 433 -31.09 14.39 5.44
N VAL A 434 -29.76 14.37 5.29
CA VAL A 434 -29.04 15.31 4.43
C VAL A 434 -29.06 14.78 3.00
N VAL A 435 -29.53 15.60 2.05
CA VAL A 435 -29.58 15.28 0.63
C VAL A 435 -28.60 16.17 -0.11
N PHE A 436 -27.67 15.55 -0.83
CA PHE A 436 -26.73 16.20 -1.73
C PHE A 436 -27.15 15.95 -3.18
N ARG A 437 -27.39 16.99 -3.97
CA ARG A 437 -27.83 16.90 -5.37
C ARG A 437 -26.71 17.28 -6.33
N ASP A 438 -26.76 16.71 -7.53
CA ASP A 438 -25.84 17.00 -8.65
C ASP A 438 -24.36 16.93 -8.24
N ILE A 439 -24.01 15.97 -7.39
CA ILE A 439 -22.62 15.74 -6.99
C ILE A 439 -21.89 15.08 -8.16
N PRO A 440 -20.79 15.67 -8.66
CA PRO A 440 -20.02 15.09 -9.76
C PRO A 440 -19.28 13.83 -9.28
N VAL A 441 -19.65 12.67 -9.80
CA VAL A 441 -19.03 11.38 -9.46
C VAL A 441 -18.52 10.69 -10.71
N TYR A 442 -17.37 10.04 -10.62
CA TYR A 442 -16.78 9.25 -11.70
C TYR A 442 -16.06 8.02 -11.13
N ASP A 443 -15.24 7.36 -11.94
CA ASP A 443 -14.50 6.15 -11.55
C ASP A 443 -13.16 6.42 -10.86
N SER A 444 -13.05 7.59 -10.20
CA SER A 444 -12.03 7.94 -9.23
C SER A 444 -12.68 8.41 -7.92
N PRO A 445 -12.10 8.12 -6.75
CA PRO A 445 -12.62 8.54 -5.46
C PRO A 445 -12.71 10.06 -5.28
N VAL A 446 -13.92 10.50 -4.94
CA VAL A 446 -14.24 11.87 -4.53
C VAL A 446 -14.82 11.85 -3.12
N LEU A 447 -14.80 12.99 -2.46
CA LEU A 447 -15.28 13.18 -1.10
C LEU A 447 -16.44 14.17 -1.02
N ILE A 448 -17.36 13.88 -0.11
CA ILE A 448 -18.09 14.93 0.62
C ILE A 448 -17.57 14.90 2.06
N ALA A 449 -17.07 16.02 2.55
CA ALA A 449 -16.52 16.10 3.90
C ALA A 449 -17.02 17.35 4.60
N GLU A 450 -17.16 17.30 5.92
CA GLU A 450 -17.17 18.52 6.72
C GLU A 450 -15.84 19.25 6.50
N LYS A 451 -15.86 20.55 6.21
CA LYS A 451 -14.64 21.32 5.86
C LYS A 451 -13.56 21.20 6.93
N SER A 452 -13.95 21.19 8.21
CA SER A 452 -13.03 21.05 9.34
C SER A 452 -12.43 19.64 9.49
N ALA A 453 -12.92 18.65 8.74
CA ALA A 453 -12.45 17.27 8.81
C ALA A 453 -11.23 17.00 7.90
N ILE A 454 -10.98 17.86 6.92
CA ILE A 454 -9.86 17.70 5.97
C ILE A 454 -8.92 18.90 6.07
N PRO A 455 -7.59 18.71 5.93
CA PRO A 455 -6.65 19.82 5.98
C PRO A 455 -6.65 20.54 4.63
N ILE A 456 -7.02 21.83 4.61
CA ILE A 456 -7.14 22.63 3.38
C ILE A 456 -6.17 23.79 3.44
N VAL A 457 -5.49 24.06 2.32
CA VAL A 457 -4.69 25.28 2.09
C VAL A 457 -5.18 26.00 0.84
N PRO A 458 -4.96 27.33 0.74
CA PRO A 458 -5.19 28.05 -0.50
C PRO A 458 -4.40 27.45 -1.67
N ILE A 459 -4.90 27.66 -2.88
CA ILE A 459 -4.12 27.39 -4.09
C ILE A 459 -3.22 28.61 -4.29
N ASP A 460 -1.92 28.43 -4.09
CA ASP A 460 -0.96 29.48 -4.44
C ASP A 460 -0.99 29.71 -5.95
N ALA A 461 -1.04 30.96 -6.38
CA ALA A 461 -1.08 31.33 -7.80
C ALA A 461 0.23 31.01 -8.57
N SER A 462 1.18 30.30 -7.95
CA SER A 462 2.54 30.05 -8.44
C SER A 462 2.94 28.57 -8.52
N GLU A 463 2.07 27.63 -8.16
CA GLU A 463 2.20 26.21 -8.57
C GLU A 463 1.45 25.99 -9.89
#